data_AF-A0A0F9PC49-F1
#
_entry.id   AF-A0A0F9PC49-F1
#
_cell.length_a   1.000
_cell.length_b   1.000
_cell.length_c   1.000
_cell.angle_alpha   90.00
_cell.angle_beta   90.00
_cell.angle_gamma   90.00
#
_symmetry.space_group_name_H-M   'P 1'
#
loop_
_entity.id
_entity.type
_entity.pdbx_description
1 polymer ?
#
loop_
_entity_poly.entity_id
_entity_poly.type
_entity_poly.pdbx_seq_one_letter_code
_entity_poly.pdbx_strand_id
1 'polypeptide(L)'
;MIVDNSTAATKDISAFVSNVSGVGLSYAEQDVTAYSDGVINFTLGHPSSEIEITGPFSNTAATGSHTVLNGIAGLQSATITLTVQIGIKAAPTTGNPEFEGEYYCSSYVVNGDGTYTARFVPASATAPAWGTVT
;
A
#
# COMPACT_ATOMS: atom_id res chain seq x y z
N MET A 1 -7.37 -2.17 7.32
CA MET A 1 -6.63 -2.32 6.07
C MET A 1 -7.04 -3.64 5.48
N ILE A 2 -7.52 -3.61 4.26
CA ILE A 2 -8.10 -4.75 3.59
C ILE A 2 -7.12 -5.20 2.50
N VAL A 3 -6.78 -6.49 2.53
CA VAL A 3 -5.97 -7.17 1.52
C VAL A 3 -6.88 -8.16 0.79
N ASP A 4 -7.21 -7.86 -0.46
CA ASP A 4 -8.03 -8.72 -1.29
C ASP A 4 -7.16 -9.39 -2.37
N ASN A 5 -6.84 -10.66 -2.15
CA ASN A 5 -6.22 -11.49 -3.17
C ASN A 5 -7.33 -12.26 -3.86
N SER A 6 -7.77 -11.79 -5.04
CA SER A 6 -8.91 -12.19 -5.90
C SER A 6 -9.27 -13.69 -6.05
N THR A 7 -8.54 -14.60 -5.42
CA THR A 7 -8.75 -16.06 -5.36
C THR A 7 -9.17 -16.59 -3.97
N ALA A 8 -9.12 -15.75 -2.92
CA ALA A 8 -9.56 -16.07 -1.57
C ALA A 8 -10.42 -14.92 -1.02
N ALA A 9 -11.34 -15.21 -0.09
CA ALA A 9 -12.16 -14.18 0.56
C ALA A 9 -11.29 -13.04 1.11
N THR A 10 -11.71 -11.80 0.86
CA THR A 10 -11.14 -10.55 1.34
C THR A 10 -10.63 -10.65 2.79
N LYS A 11 -9.37 -10.28 3.04
CA LYS A 11 -8.74 -10.40 4.36
C LYS A 11 -8.57 -9.03 5.01
N ASP A 12 -9.26 -8.81 6.12
CA ASP A 12 -8.97 -7.66 6.98
C ASP A 12 -7.81 -7.99 7.92
N ILE A 13 -6.72 -7.23 7.77
CA ILE A 13 -5.53 -7.32 8.62
C ILE A 13 -5.39 -6.09 9.53
N SER A 14 -6.41 -5.23 9.60
CA SER A 14 -6.41 -3.99 10.38
C SER A 14 -5.89 -4.15 11.81
N ALA A 15 -6.28 -5.24 12.49
CA ALA A 15 -5.87 -5.52 13.86
C ALA A 15 -4.36 -5.79 14.04
N PHE A 16 -3.64 -6.09 12.96
CA PHE A 16 -2.21 -6.40 12.96
C PHE A 16 -1.39 -5.38 12.16
N VAL A 17 -1.97 -4.22 11.84
CA VAL A 17 -1.26 -3.09 11.21
C VAL A 17 -1.17 -1.95 12.20
N SER A 18 0.05 -1.56 12.56
CA SER A 18 0.34 -0.46 13.47
C SER A 18 0.66 0.84 12.74
N ASN A 19 1.26 0.75 11.55
CA ASN A 19 1.58 1.91 10.73
C ASN A 19 1.47 1.58 9.24
N VAL A 20 1.05 2.58 8.47
CA VAL A 20 0.99 2.56 7.01
C VAL A 20 1.69 3.80 6.50
N SER A 21 2.70 3.63 5.66
CA SER A 21 3.48 4.71 5.05
C SER A 21 3.31 4.69 3.53
N GLY A 22 3.46 5.86 2.90
CA GLY A 22 3.42 6.00 1.44
C GLY A 22 2.02 6.00 0.82
N VAL A 23 0.96 6.26 1.62
CA VAL A 23 -0.40 6.38 1.07
C VAL A 23 -0.51 7.62 0.17
N GLY A 24 -0.63 7.38 -1.13
CA GLY A 24 -0.74 8.43 -2.14
C GLY A 24 0.19 8.20 -3.32
N LEU A 25 0.26 9.19 -4.21
CA LEU A 25 1.11 9.14 -5.40
C LEU A 25 2.35 10.02 -5.18
N SER A 26 3.51 9.46 -5.48
CA SER A 26 4.78 10.19 -5.55
C SER A 26 5.20 10.35 -7.01
N TYR A 27 5.72 11.52 -7.36
CA TYR A 27 6.20 11.83 -8.70
C TYR A 27 7.69 12.15 -8.61
N ALA A 28 8.51 11.48 -9.43
CA ALA A 28 9.89 11.89 -9.60
C ALA A 28 9.92 13.16 -10.45
N GLU A 29 10.70 14.16 -10.04
CA GLU A 29 10.86 15.39 -10.80
C GLU A 29 12.29 15.46 -11.33
N GLN A 30 12.43 15.79 -12.62
CA GLN A 30 13.73 16.05 -13.23
C GLN A 30 13.81 17.50 -13.66
N ASP A 31 14.81 18.21 -13.15
CA ASP A 31 15.14 19.56 -13.60
C ASP A 31 15.66 19.52 -15.04
N VAL A 32 15.05 20.33 -15.90
CA VAL A 32 15.39 20.48 -17.32
C VAL A 32 15.80 21.91 -17.67
N THR A 33 16.13 22.71 -16.66
CA THR A 33 16.48 24.12 -16.81
C THR A 33 17.84 24.27 -17.50
N ALA A 34 17.88 25.07 -18.57
CA ALA A 34 19.11 25.43 -19.26
C ALA A 34 19.74 26.70 -18.65
N TYR A 35 21.05 26.88 -18.80
CA TYR A 35 21.82 28.00 -18.20
C TYR A 35 21.30 29.41 -18.55
N SER A 36 20.50 29.57 -19.61
CA SER A 36 19.95 30.86 -20.04
C SER A 36 18.48 31.06 -19.66
N ASP A 37 17.87 30.13 -18.92
CA ASP A 37 16.46 30.20 -18.57
C ASP A 37 16.24 31.08 -17.32
N GLY A 38 15.17 31.88 -17.37
CA GLY A 38 14.78 32.78 -16.27
C GLY A 38 13.91 32.11 -15.22
N VAL A 39 13.42 30.90 -15.48
CA VAL A 39 12.54 30.11 -14.61
C VAL A 39 13.00 28.66 -14.59
N ILE A 40 12.91 28.00 -13.44
CA ILE A 40 13.23 26.58 -13.31
C ILE A 40 12.06 25.74 -13.84
N ASN A 41 12.34 24.85 -14.79
CA ASN A 41 11.36 23.95 -15.39
C ASN A 41 11.63 22.50 -15.00
N PHE A 42 10.56 21.74 -14.78
CA PHE A 42 10.62 20.34 -14.37
C PHE A 42 9.82 19.44 -15.32
N THR A 43 10.33 18.24 -15.57
CA THR A 43 9.55 17.15 -16.17
C THR A 43 9.11 16.19 -15.06
N LEU A 44 7.81 15.93 -14.98
CA LEU A 44 7.23 14.95 -14.05
C LEU A 44 7.39 13.53 -14.62
N GLY A 45 7.98 12.65 -13.82
CA GLY A 45 8.09 11.22 -14.08
C GLY A 45 6.77 10.48 -13.81
N HIS A 46 6.77 9.18 -14.07
CA HIS A 46 5.59 8.35 -13.84
C HIS A 46 5.25 8.26 -12.34
N PRO A 47 3.96 8.29 -11.97
CA PRO A 47 3.54 8.15 -10.59
C PRO A 47 3.92 6.78 -10.05
N SER A 48 4.49 6.76 -8.85
CA SER A 48 4.69 5.54 -8.07
C SER A 48 3.89 5.66 -6.77
N SER A 49 3.20 4.59 -6.41
CA SER A 49 2.47 4.45 -5.14
C SER A 49 3.04 3.25 -4.42
N GLU A 50 4.09 3.44 -3.65
CA GLU A 50 4.64 2.38 -2.83
C GLU A 50 4.05 2.48 -1.43
N ILE A 51 3.51 1.37 -0.93
CA ILE A 51 2.94 1.31 0.41
C ILE A 51 3.78 0.39 1.27
N GLU A 52 4.23 0.89 2.42
CA GLU A 52 4.88 0.09 3.44
C GLU A 52 3.95 -0.04 4.65
N ILE A 53 3.82 -1.25 5.16
CA ILE A 53 3.08 -1.52 6.38
C ILE A 53 3.95 -2.22 7.42
N THR A 54 3.70 -1.88 8.68
CA THR A 54 4.35 -2.52 9.81
C THR A 54 3.34 -2.82 10.90
N GLY A 55 3.63 -3.82 11.72
CA GLY A 55 2.77 -4.18 12.84
C GLY A 55 3.22 -5.45 13.55
N PRO A 56 2.43 -5.92 14.54
CA PRO A 56 2.73 -7.14 15.27
C PRO A 56 2.66 -8.36 14.35
N PHE A 57 3.63 -9.26 14.52
CA PHE A 57 3.65 -10.55 13.86
C PHE A 57 2.58 -11.46 14.47
N SER A 58 1.71 -12.01 13.63
CA SER A 58 0.60 -12.85 14.07
C SER A 58 0.32 -13.98 13.08
N ASN A 59 0.08 -15.18 13.60
CA ASN A 59 -0.33 -16.36 12.84
C ASN A 59 -1.83 -16.67 13.01
N THR A 60 -2.63 -15.71 13.47
CA THR A 60 -4.09 -15.87 13.56
C THR A 60 -4.65 -16.37 12.23
N ALA A 61 -5.50 -17.39 12.28
CA ALA A 61 -6.07 -17.99 11.08
C ALA A 61 -6.86 -16.93 10.29
N ALA A 62 -6.65 -16.91 8.97
CA ALA A 62 -7.25 -15.99 8.00
C ALA A 62 -6.91 -14.49 8.15
N THR A 63 -6.63 -13.95 9.34
CA THR A 63 -6.42 -12.51 9.54
C THR A 63 -5.03 -12.14 10.05
N GLY A 64 -4.24 -13.11 10.51
CA GLY A 64 -2.88 -12.86 11.00
C GLY A 64 -1.95 -12.35 9.89
N SER A 65 -1.10 -11.38 10.22
CA SER A 65 -0.13 -10.79 9.30
C SER A 65 0.75 -11.83 8.61
N HIS A 66 1.22 -12.86 9.34
CA HIS A 66 1.97 -13.96 8.74
C HIS A 66 1.13 -14.83 7.82
N THR A 67 -0.07 -15.21 8.27
CA THR A 67 -0.98 -16.08 7.52
C THR A 67 -1.34 -15.48 6.17
N VAL A 68 -1.54 -14.17 6.11
CA VAL A 68 -1.91 -13.45 4.88
C VAL A 68 -0.68 -13.13 4.03
N LEU A 69 0.34 -12.49 4.61
CA LEU A 69 1.46 -11.92 3.85
C LEU A 69 2.43 -12.98 3.33
N ASN A 70 2.67 -14.05 4.07
CA ASN A 70 3.54 -15.15 3.61
C ASN A 70 3.00 -15.84 2.34
N GLY A 71 1.67 -15.86 2.18
CA GLY A 71 1.02 -16.46 1.01
C GLY A 71 1.09 -15.61 -0.26
N ILE A 72 1.48 -14.34 -0.17
CA ILE A 72 1.49 -13.39 -1.31
C ILE A 72 2.87 -12.75 -1.55
N ALA A 73 3.79 -12.81 -0.58
CA ALA A 73 5.10 -12.19 -0.69
C ALA A 73 5.92 -12.78 -1.84
N GLY A 74 6.44 -11.91 -2.72
CA GLY A 74 7.27 -12.29 -3.86
C GLY A 74 6.51 -12.91 -5.05
N LEU A 75 5.18 -13.08 -4.93
CA LEU A 75 4.34 -13.63 -6.01
C LEU A 75 3.84 -12.51 -6.92
N GLN A 76 4.62 -12.15 -7.95
CA GLN A 76 4.21 -11.14 -8.94
C GLN A 76 2.90 -11.48 -9.67
N SER A 77 2.58 -12.78 -9.83
CA SER A 77 1.31 -13.21 -10.42
C SER A 77 0.10 -13.05 -9.49
N ALA A 78 0.33 -12.79 -8.20
CA ALA A 78 -0.71 -12.55 -7.21
C ALA A 78 -0.97 -11.04 -7.09
N THR A 79 -1.52 -10.45 -8.14
CA THR A 79 -2.06 -9.08 -8.05
C THR A 79 -3.20 -9.07 -7.03
N ILE A 80 -3.08 -8.19 -6.05
CA ILE A 80 -4.05 -8.01 -4.98
C ILE A 80 -4.66 -6.61 -5.06
N THR A 81 -5.93 -6.49 -4.72
CA THR A 81 -6.52 -5.19 -4.42
C THR A 81 -6.18 -4.85 -2.99
N LEU A 82 -5.54 -3.70 -2.79
CA LEU A 82 -5.18 -3.17 -1.48
C LEU A 82 -6.06 -1.96 -1.18
N THR A 83 -6.81 -2.02 -0.08
CA THR A 83 -7.66 -0.90 0.36
C THR A 83 -7.20 -0.42 1.74
N VAL A 84 -6.79 0.84 1.79
CA VAL A 84 -6.41 1.56 3.01
C VAL A 84 -7.55 2.51 3.39
N GLN A 85 -8.32 2.13 4.40
CA GLN A 85 -9.42 2.94 4.92
C GLN A 85 -8.94 3.76 6.12
N ILE A 86 -9.19 5.07 6.11
CA ILE A 86 -8.69 6.01 7.10
C ILE A 86 -9.86 6.56 7.92
N GLY A 87 -9.95 6.11 9.16
CA GLY A 87 -10.95 6.61 10.10
C GLY A 87 -10.50 7.91 10.76
N ILE A 88 -11.40 8.88 10.89
CA ILE A 88 -11.10 10.18 11.50
C ILE A 88 -11.37 10.09 13.01
N LYS A 89 -10.33 9.84 13.80
CA LYS A 89 -10.39 9.66 15.27
C LYS A 89 -11.30 8.50 15.74
N ALA A 90 -11.67 7.61 14.83
CA ALA A 90 -12.52 6.45 15.07
C ALA A 90 -12.17 5.35 14.05
N ALA A 91 -12.80 4.18 14.16
CA ALA A 91 -12.76 3.20 13.07
C ALA A 91 -13.38 3.81 11.79
N PRO A 92 -12.87 3.48 10.59
CA PRO A 92 -13.43 3.99 9.33
C PRO A 92 -14.91 3.63 9.19
N THR A 93 -15.72 4.60 8.81
CA THR A 93 -17.15 4.42 8.48
C THR A 93 -17.46 4.98 7.09
N THR A 94 -18.62 4.65 6.54
CA THR A 94 -19.08 5.19 5.24
C THR A 94 -18.87 6.70 5.14
N GLY A 95 -18.31 7.15 4.01
CA GLY A 95 -17.96 8.55 3.76
C GLY A 95 -16.60 8.99 4.31
N ASN A 96 -15.88 8.13 5.05
CA ASN A 96 -14.48 8.38 5.41
C ASN A 96 -13.55 8.15 4.21
N PRO A 97 -12.37 8.78 4.17
CA PRO A 97 -11.42 8.58 3.08
C PRO A 97 -10.96 7.12 2.98
N GLU A 98 -10.83 6.63 1.75
CA GLU A 98 -10.13 5.38 1.43
C GLU A 98 -9.15 5.60 0.28
N PHE A 99 -8.11 4.79 0.23
CA PHE A 99 -7.16 4.72 -0.87
C PHE A 99 -7.08 3.28 -1.35
N GLU A 100 -7.32 3.07 -2.65
CA GLU A 100 -7.40 1.74 -3.24
C GLU A 100 -6.61 1.64 -4.54
N GLY A 101 -6.04 0.46 -4.79
CA GLY A 101 -5.48 0.11 -6.08
C GLY A 101 -5.01 -1.34 -6.14
N GLU A 102 -4.43 -1.72 -7.29
CA GLU A 102 -3.85 -3.03 -7.51
C GLU A 102 -2.35 -3.03 -7.18
N TYR A 103 -1.93 -3.96 -6.34
CA TYR A 103 -0.57 -4.09 -5.84
C TYR A 103 -0.08 -5.53 -5.89
N TYR A 104 1.22 -5.73 -5.76
CA TYR A 104 1.77 -7.02 -5.33
C TYR A 104 2.69 -6.81 -4.13
N CYS A 105 2.78 -7.82 -3.27
CA CYS A 105 3.66 -7.79 -2.11
C CYS A 105 5.10 -8.07 -2.55
N SER A 106 5.91 -7.01 -2.69
CA SER A 106 7.30 -7.09 -3.13
C SER A 106 8.25 -7.60 -2.04
N SER A 107 7.92 -7.37 -0.77
CA SER A 107 8.74 -7.78 0.36
C SER A 107 7.89 -8.04 1.60
N TYR A 108 8.31 -9.03 2.39
CA TYR A 108 7.77 -9.34 3.71
C TYR A 108 8.93 -9.83 4.59
N VAL A 109 9.22 -9.08 5.65
CA VAL A 109 10.32 -9.36 6.59
C VAL A 109 9.76 -9.40 7.99
N VAL A 110 10.09 -10.47 8.73
CA VAL A 110 9.78 -10.61 10.15
C VAL A 110 10.98 -10.11 10.95
N ASN A 111 10.73 -9.15 11.83
CA ASN A 111 11.75 -8.55 12.67
C ASN A 111 11.95 -9.39 13.94
N GLY A 112 13.16 -9.36 14.50
CA GLY A 112 13.50 -10.11 15.72
C GLY A 112 12.78 -9.64 16.99
N ASP A 113 12.05 -8.53 16.93
CA ASP A 113 11.27 -7.94 18.02
C ASP A 113 9.79 -8.40 18.02
N GLY A 114 9.41 -9.32 17.13
CA GLY A 114 8.02 -9.78 17.00
C GLY A 114 7.13 -8.85 16.18
N THR A 115 7.72 -7.92 15.43
CA THR A 115 7.03 -7.12 14.40
C THR A 115 7.33 -7.64 12.99
N TYR A 116 6.67 -7.06 12.00
CA TYR A 116 6.99 -7.30 10.59
C TYR A 116 6.99 -5.98 9.80
N THR A 117 7.64 -6.02 8.64
CA THR A 117 7.55 -5.00 7.61
C THR A 117 7.15 -5.65 6.28
N ALA A 118 6.18 -5.08 5.58
CA ALA A 118 5.79 -5.51 4.24
C ALA A 118 5.69 -4.33 3.29
N ARG A 119 6.12 -4.54 2.04
CA ARG A 119 6.17 -3.51 1.00
C ARG A 119 5.34 -3.92 -0.19
N PHE A 120 4.43 -3.04 -0.60
CA PHE A 120 3.56 -3.18 -1.75
C PHE A 120 3.94 -2.16 -2.81
N VAL A 121 3.99 -2.62 -4.06
CA VAL A 121 4.22 -1.75 -5.21
C VAL A 121 3.10 -1.94 -6.23
N PRO A 122 2.80 -0.93 -7.06
CA PRO A 122 1.69 -1.01 -8.01
C PRO A 122 1.88 -2.18 -8.98
N ALA A 123 0.82 -2.94 -9.22
CA ALA A 123 0.83 -4.13 -10.06
C ALA A 123 0.20 -3.91 -11.44
N SER A 124 -0.42 -2.75 -11.69
CA SER A 124 -1.04 -2.44 -12.96
C SER A 124 -0.80 -1.00 -13.41
N ALA A 125 -1.19 -0.71 -14.66
CA ALA A 125 -1.12 0.62 -15.24
C ALA A 125 -2.25 1.55 -14.77
N THR A 126 -3.25 1.00 -14.05
CA THR A 126 -4.32 1.79 -13.45
C THR A 126 -3.81 2.40 -12.17
N ALA A 127 -3.80 3.74 -12.10
CA ALA A 127 -3.33 4.44 -10.92
C ALA A 127 -4.25 4.16 -9.72
N PRO A 128 -3.69 3.87 -8.53
CA PRO A 128 -4.42 3.88 -7.29
C PRO A 128 -5.08 5.24 -7.04
N ALA A 129 -6.25 5.25 -6.41
CA ALA A 129 -7.06 6.44 -6.28
C ALA A 129 -7.64 6.62 -4.87
N TRP A 130 -7.88 7.89 -4.53
CA TRP A 130 -8.65 8.25 -3.35
C TRP A 130 -10.14 8.10 -3.64
N GLY A 131 -10.86 7.57 -2.67
CA GLY A 131 -12.30 7.43 -2.67
C GLY A 131 -12.88 7.66 -1.27
N THR A 132 -14.08 7.12 -1.07
CA THR A 132 -14.72 7.10 0.23
C THR A 132 -15.20 5.71 0.54
N VAL A 133 -14.97 5.26 1.78
CA VAL A 133 -15.54 4.02 2.32
C VAL A 133 -17.03 3.96 1.96
N THR A 134 -17.42 2.87 1.32
CA THR A 134 -18.80 2.59 0.95
C THR A 134 -19.48 1.70 1.97
#